data_AF-A0A8I6SNY7-F1
#
_entry.id   AF-A0A8I6SNY7-F1
#
_cell.length_a   1.000
_cell.length_b   1.000
_cell.length_c   1.000
_cell.angle_alpha   90.00
_cell.angle_beta   90.00
_cell.angle_gamma   90.00
#
_symmetry.space_group_name_H-M   'P 1'
#
loop_
_entity.id
_entity.type
_entity.pdbx_description
1 polymer ?
#
loop_
_entity_poly.entity_id
_entity_poly.type
_entity_poly.pdbx_seq_one_letter_code
_entity_poly.pdbx_strand_id
1 'polypeptide(L)'
;MGFFLQLKLLLWKNYVIRTRRKVHCVVELVWPLCLFTLLMLIRTKGLFQKVHQCHFEDKPMPSAGQLLFYQGLICAFNNTCHASADIADRSYSTIQTTDLFLMIHDAKSFSKYAVAKNQEAIKKFTQSAMALAEEIKKQKNPLLKTDLEYHHRPPPNNLSLEISAQMKRLDALHGELETNMAELAPSLEIINLWERLNINYDNITAILKDNPIIDEIFLRLHTFMCGNKTNMTLDMLSHNQLPLNSLQSYLESISKHPAELHYEYDTEISKECNAIYEKLETTPSLKFIWRIVKPYIRGKIIFSPNTTVVKRVLKRLSDKLVGPNLASLSKEAEALKYDAYIYLSSLHELTYIKELYNLQNSSHDDGFDSNTLHSSIYDSVIKAQEQIKNYYEKLQKFKKKN
;
A
#
# COMPACT_ATOMS: atom_id res chain seq x y z
N MET A 1 -78.95 -45.74 -42.26
CA MET A 1 -79.24 -44.55 -41.43
C MET A 1 -79.29 -44.82 -39.91
N GLY A 2 -78.88 -46.00 -39.41
CA GLY A 2 -79.03 -46.35 -37.99
C GLY A 2 -77.85 -46.01 -37.05
N PHE A 3 -76.67 -45.72 -37.59
CA PHE A 3 -75.44 -45.53 -36.80
C PHE A 3 -75.52 -44.33 -35.84
N PHE A 4 -75.95 -43.16 -36.34
CA PHE A 4 -76.08 -41.96 -35.52
C PHE A 4 -77.17 -42.08 -34.43
N LEU A 5 -78.24 -42.84 -34.70
CA LEU A 5 -79.28 -43.15 -33.72
C LEU A 5 -78.73 -44.02 -32.58
N GLN A 6 -77.96 -45.06 -32.91
CA GLN A 6 -77.29 -45.90 -31.92
C GLN A 6 -76.25 -45.13 -31.11
N LEU A 7 -75.44 -44.28 -31.75
CA LEU A 7 -74.46 -43.42 -31.08
C LEU A 7 -75.12 -42.43 -30.10
N LYS A 8 -76.22 -41.79 -30.52
CA LYS A 8 -77.00 -40.88 -29.67
C LYS A 8 -77.55 -41.60 -28.44
N LEU A 9 -78.07 -42.82 -28.61
CA LEU A 9 -78.60 -43.61 -27.50
C LEU A 9 -77.51 -44.02 -26.50
N LEU A 10 -76.31 -44.34 -27.01
CA LEU A 10 -75.16 -44.73 -26.20
C LEU A 10 -74.56 -43.56 -25.42
N LEU A 11 -74.45 -42.38 -26.06
CA LEU A 11 -74.08 -41.13 -25.39
C LEU A 11 -75.13 -40.72 -24.35
N TRP A 12 -76.42 -40.85 -24.66
CA TRP A 12 -77.50 -40.57 -23.72
C TRP A 12 -77.45 -41.50 -22.51
N LYS A 13 -77.23 -42.80 -22.70
CA LYS A 13 -77.03 -43.76 -21.60
C LYS A 13 -75.86 -43.35 -20.72
N ASN A 14 -74.70 -43.04 -21.31
CA ASN A 14 -73.51 -42.63 -20.55
C ASN A 14 -73.71 -41.30 -19.82
N TYR A 15 -74.40 -40.34 -20.45
CA TYR A 15 -74.77 -39.07 -19.84
C TYR A 15 -75.70 -39.28 -18.65
N VAL A 16 -76.82 -39.99 -18.83
CA VAL A 16 -77.80 -40.27 -17.76
C VAL A 16 -77.17 -41.02 -16.59
N ILE A 17 -76.27 -41.97 -16.83
CA ILE A 17 -75.53 -42.67 -15.76
C ILE A 17 -74.68 -41.69 -14.95
N ARG A 18 -73.97 -40.77 -15.60
CA ARG A 18 -73.18 -39.72 -14.94
C ARG A 18 -74.06 -38.71 -14.20
N THR A 19 -75.18 -38.28 -14.79
CA THR A 19 -76.13 -37.34 -14.15
C THR A 19 -76.82 -37.94 -12.92
N ARG A 20 -77.02 -39.27 -12.87
CA ARG A 20 -77.60 -39.97 -11.71
C ARG A 20 -76.59 -40.15 -10.56
N ARG A 21 -75.28 -40.27 -10.85
CA ARG A 21 -74.20 -40.32 -9.84
C ARG A 21 -73.61 -38.93 -9.54
N LYS A 22 -74.44 -38.05 -9.00
CA LYS A 22 -74.09 -36.64 -8.71
C LYS A 22 -72.79 -36.48 -7.88
N VAL A 23 -72.61 -37.31 -6.85
CA VAL A 23 -71.42 -37.24 -5.97
C VAL A 23 -70.12 -37.50 -6.73
N HIS A 24 -70.09 -38.54 -7.57
CA HIS A 24 -68.87 -38.93 -8.30
C HIS A 24 -68.48 -37.87 -9.35
N CYS A 25 -69.47 -37.30 -10.05
CA CYS A 25 -69.24 -36.20 -10.98
C CYS A 25 -68.71 -34.93 -10.29
N VAL A 26 -69.21 -34.60 -9.08
CA VAL A 26 -68.72 -33.44 -8.33
C VAL A 26 -67.27 -33.67 -7.89
N VAL A 27 -66.92 -34.85 -7.39
CA VAL A 27 -65.53 -35.17 -7.00
C VAL A 27 -64.58 -35.14 -8.20
N GLU A 28 -64.98 -35.71 -9.34
CA GLU A 28 -64.18 -35.72 -10.58
C GLU A 28 -63.91 -34.30 -11.11
N LEU A 29 -64.82 -33.34 -10.88
CA LEU A 29 -64.65 -31.93 -11.25
C LEU A 29 -63.88 -31.11 -10.19
N VAL A 30 -64.18 -31.31 -8.90
CA VAL A 30 -63.59 -30.54 -7.80
C VAL A 30 -62.14 -30.94 -7.56
N TRP A 31 -61.79 -32.22 -7.73
CA TRP A 31 -60.43 -32.72 -7.54
C TRP A 31 -59.37 -31.97 -8.37
N PRO A 32 -59.48 -31.84 -9.70
CA PRO A 32 -58.51 -31.07 -10.49
C PRO A 32 -58.53 -29.58 -10.13
N LEU A 33 -59.71 -29.01 -9.81
CA LEU A 33 -59.80 -27.61 -9.38
C LEU A 33 -59.01 -27.36 -8.08
N CYS A 34 -59.16 -28.24 -7.08
CA CYS A 34 -58.40 -28.18 -5.83
C CYS A 34 -56.89 -28.36 -6.05
N LEU A 35 -56.47 -29.25 -6.96
CA LEU A 35 -55.07 -29.42 -7.31
C LEU A 35 -54.51 -28.13 -7.93
N PHE A 36 -55.21 -27.56 -8.91
CA PHE A 36 -54.79 -26.32 -9.56
C PHE A 36 -54.76 -25.13 -8.60
N THR A 37 -55.73 -25.00 -7.70
CA THR A 37 -55.74 -23.92 -6.70
C THR A 37 -54.58 -24.07 -5.72
N LEU A 38 -54.26 -25.29 -5.28
CA LEU A 38 -53.11 -25.55 -4.42
C LEU A 38 -51.78 -25.21 -5.11
N LEU A 39 -51.61 -25.58 -6.39
CA LEU A 39 -50.43 -25.18 -7.17
C LEU A 39 -50.33 -23.67 -7.34
N MET A 40 -51.46 -22.98 -7.55
CA MET A 40 -51.49 -21.51 -7.61
C MET A 40 -51.10 -20.87 -6.27
N LEU A 41 -51.59 -21.41 -5.15
CA LEU A 41 -51.22 -20.95 -3.81
C LEU A 41 -49.74 -21.19 -3.48
N ILE A 42 -49.14 -22.27 -3.97
CA ILE A 42 -47.69 -22.48 -3.85
C ILE A 42 -46.92 -21.46 -4.69
N ARG A 43 -47.41 -21.15 -5.90
CA ARG A 43 -46.78 -20.16 -6.78
C ARG A 43 -46.82 -18.73 -6.20
N THR A 44 -47.87 -18.36 -5.46
CA THR A 44 -47.96 -17.04 -4.81
C THR A 44 -47.02 -16.87 -3.63
N LYS A 45 -46.46 -17.96 -3.06
CA LYS A 45 -45.45 -17.87 -1.98
C LYS A 45 -44.08 -17.34 -2.44
N GLY A 46 -43.94 -16.91 -3.70
CA GLY A 46 -42.81 -16.09 -4.10
C GLY A 46 -41.49 -16.85 -4.27
N LEU A 47 -41.54 -18.02 -4.92
CA LEU A 47 -40.33 -18.78 -5.29
C LEU A 47 -39.49 -18.09 -6.40
N PHE A 48 -39.95 -16.96 -6.95
CA PHE A 48 -39.27 -16.24 -8.01
C PHE A 48 -38.49 -15.05 -7.46
N GLN A 49 -37.17 -15.21 -7.39
CA GLN A 49 -36.26 -14.10 -7.14
C GLN A 49 -35.89 -13.44 -8.46
N LYS A 50 -36.25 -12.17 -8.65
CA LYS A 50 -35.81 -11.38 -9.80
C LYS A 50 -34.40 -10.87 -9.54
N VAL A 51 -33.43 -11.39 -10.29
CA VAL A 51 -32.03 -10.94 -10.26
C VAL A 51 -31.78 -10.11 -11.53
N HIS A 52 -31.06 -8.99 -11.39
CA HIS A 52 -30.67 -8.17 -12.55
C HIS A 52 -29.64 -8.90 -13.41
N GLN A 53 -29.37 -8.38 -14.62
CA GLN A 53 -28.22 -8.84 -15.40
C GLN A 53 -26.96 -8.65 -14.55
N CYS A 54 -26.29 -9.77 -14.28
CA CYS A 54 -25.27 -9.87 -13.24
C CYS A 54 -23.88 -9.85 -13.86
N HIS A 55 -23.06 -8.89 -13.45
CA HIS A 55 -21.66 -8.78 -13.83
C HIS A 55 -20.77 -9.04 -12.62
N PHE A 56 -19.72 -9.85 -12.79
CA PHE A 56 -18.77 -10.20 -11.75
C PHE A 56 -17.41 -9.56 -12.02
N GLU A 57 -16.68 -9.25 -10.95
CA GLU A 57 -15.31 -8.78 -11.01
C GLU A 57 -14.37 -9.87 -11.51
N ASP A 58 -13.33 -9.47 -12.25
CA ASP A 58 -12.30 -10.36 -12.75
C ASP A 58 -11.35 -10.81 -11.63
N LYS A 59 -11.01 -12.10 -11.62
CA LYS A 59 -10.08 -12.66 -10.64
C LYS A 59 -8.73 -12.93 -11.28
N PRO A 60 -7.67 -12.15 -10.95
CA PRO A 60 -6.34 -12.41 -11.45
C PRO A 60 -5.87 -13.80 -11.03
N MET A 61 -5.16 -14.47 -11.94
CA MET A 61 -4.46 -15.71 -11.65
C MET A 61 -3.05 -15.43 -11.12
N PRO A 62 -2.37 -16.38 -10.45
CA PRO A 62 -1.01 -16.18 -9.93
C PRO A 62 0.01 -15.74 -11.00
N SER A 63 -0.26 -16.01 -12.28
CA SER A 63 0.54 -15.56 -13.42
C SER A 63 0.54 -14.05 -13.65
N ALA A 64 -0.50 -13.34 -13.21
CA ALA A 64 -0.58 -11.88 -13.29
C ALA A 64 0.30 -11.19 -12.22
N GLY A 65 0.76 -11.95 -11.22
CA GLY A 65 1.53 -11.46 -10.08
C GLY A 65 0.87 -11.87 -8.77
N GLN A 66 1.69 -12.24 -7.77
CA GLN A 66 1.22 -12.73 -6.48
C GLN A 66 0.39 -11.69 -5.73
N LEU A 67 0.82 -10.43 -5.72
CA LEU A 67 0.11 -9.34 -5.06
C LEU A 67 -1.32 -9.18 -5.61
N LEU A 68 -1.42 -9.07 -6.93
CA LEU A 68 -2.70 -8.93 -7.65
C LEU A 68 -3.59 -10.14 -7.41
N PHE A 69 -3.03 -11.34 -7.45
CA PHE A 69 -3.73 -12.58 -7.15
C PHE A 69 -4.36 -12.56 -5.74
N TYR A 70 -3.58 -12.28 -4.69
CA TYR A 70 -4.08 -12.26 -3.32
C TYR A 70 -5.08 -11.14 -3.09
N GLN A 71 -4.85 -9.97 -3.69
CA GLN A 71 -5.77 -8.85 -3.64
C GLN A 71 -7.11 -9.21 -4.29
N GLY A 72 -7.12 -9.80 -5.50
CA GLY A 72 -8.35 -10.27 -6.14
C GLY A 72 -9.07 -11.37 -5.34
N LEU A 73 -8.33 -12.25 -4.68
CA LEU A 73 -8.90 -13.29 -3.82
C LEU A 73 -9.59 -12.72 -2.58
N ILE A 74 -9.01 -11.67 -1.97
CA ILE A 74 -9.53 -11.03 -0.75
C ILE A 74 -10.65 -10.04 -1.09
N CYS A 75 -10.49 -9.22 -2.13
CA CYS A 75 -11.42 -8.15 -2.46
C CYS A 75 -12.72 -8.66 -3.12
N ALA A 76 -12.61 -9.64 -4.02
CA ALA A 76 -13.76 -10.20 -4.72
C ALA A 76 -14.24 -11.53 -4.10
N PHE A 77 -14.08 -11.70 -2.78
CA PHE A 77 -14.38 -12.98 -2.12
C PHE A 77 -15.88 -13.33 -2.12
N ASN A 78 -16.75 -12.32 -2.01
CA ASN A 78 -18.21 -12.46 -1.96
C ASN A 78 -18.83 -12.66 -3.37
N ASN A 79 -18.05 -12.55 -4.45
CA ASN A 79 -18.57 -12.54 -5.83
C ASN A 79 -19.81 -11.65 -5.95
N THR A 80 -19.70 -10.38 -5.55
CA THR A 80 -20.83 -9.46 -5.58
C THR A 80 -21.33 -9.28 -7.01
N CYS A 81 -22.64 -9.38 -7.17
CA CYS A 81 -23.31 -9.24 -8.45
C CYS A 81 -23.54 -7.75 -8.75
N HIS A 82 -22.92 -7.22 -9.81
CA HIS A 82 -23.05 -5.83 -10.22
C HIS A 82 -24.07 -5.69 -11.36
N ALA A 83 -24.77 -4.55 -11.41
CA ALA A 83 -25.83 -4.30 -12.40
C ALA A 83 -25.31 -3.89 -13.78
N SER A 84 -24.06 -3.41 -13.88
CA SER A 84 -23.42 -3.04 -15.14
C SER A 84 -21.97 -3.52 -15.20
N ALA A 85 -21.47 -3.72 -16.42
CA ALA A 85 -20.09 -4.12 -16.67
C ALA A 85 -19.09 -3.06 -16.19
N ASP A 86 -19.37 -1.76 -16.37
CA ASP A 86 -18.47 -0.68 -15.97
C ASP A 86 -18.17 -0.64 -14.46
N ILE A 87 -19.11 -1.09 -13.62
CA ILE A 87 -18.95 -1.18 -12.17
C ILE A 87 -18.17 -2.46 -11.78
N ALA A 88 -18.41 -3.55 -12.51
CA ALA A 88 -17.72 -4.83 -12.31
C ALA A 88 -16.27 -4.80 -12.82
N ASP A 89 -15.99 -4.03 -13.87
CA ASP A 89 -14.65 -3.74 -14.39
C ASP A 89 -13.92 -2.76 -13.46
N ARG A 90 -14.06 -2.93 -12.14
CA ARG A 90 -13.43 -2.13 -11.08
C ARG A 90 -11.93 -2.22 -11.25
N SER A 91 -11.48 -1.35 -12.14
CA SER A 91 -10.34 -1.59 -13.00
C SER A 91 -9.09 -1.69 -12.14
N TYR A 92 -8.12 -2.45 -12.62
CA TYR A 92 -6.72 -2.44 -12.17
C TYR A 92 -6.15 -1.03 -11.88
N SER A 93 -6.78 0.05 -12.36
CA SER A 93 -6.48 1.43 -11.99
C SER A 93 -6.72 1.76 -10.50
N THR A 94 -7.77 1.21 -9.87
CA THR A 94 -8.03 1.42 -8.43
C THR A 94 -7.08 0.63 -7.54
N ILE A 95 -6.54 -0.49 -8.03
CA ILE A 95 -5.51 -1.27 -7.32
C ILE A 95 -4.27 -0.42 -7.04
N GLN A 96 -3.89 0.46 -7.97
CA GLN A 96 -2.75 1.38 -7.82
C GLN A 96 -2.95 2.42 -6.69
N THR A 97 -4.17 2.52 -6.16
CA THR A 97 -4.57 3.52 -5.16
C THR A 97 -4.82 2.93 -3.77
N THR A 98 -4.68 1.61 -3.65
CA THR A 98 -4.86 0.89 -2.39
C THR A 98 -3.68 1.12 -1.45
N ASP A 99 -3.95 1.10 -0.15
CA ASP A 99 -2.93 1.37 0.87
C ASP A 99 -1.79 0.33 0.84
N LEU A 100 -2.10 -0.96 0.57
CA LEU A 100 -1.07 -1.97 0.38
C LEU A 100 -0.19 -1.69 -0.85
N PHE A 101 -0.79 -1.33 -1.99
CA PHE A 101 -0.02 -1.07 -3.21
C PHE A 101 0.92 0.14 -3.02
N LEU A 102 0.40 1.22 -2.43
CA LEU A 102 1.19 2.41 -2.09
C LEU A 102 2.32 2.05 -1.13
N MET A 103 2.06 1.25 -0.10
CA MET A 103 3.09 0.78 0.83
C MET A 103 4.19 -0.05 0.13
N ILE A 104 3.82 -0.97 -0.76
CA ILE A 104 4.80 -1.78 -1.50
C ILE A 104 5.61 -0.92 -2.49
N HIS A 105 4.94 0.02 -3.17
CA HIS A 105 5.58 0.97 -4.07
C HIS A 105 6.58 1.87 -3.33
N ASP A 106 6.17 2.41 -2.19
CA ASP A 106 6.99 3.25 -1.33
C ASP A 106 8.18 2.45 -0.77
N ALA A 107 7.97 1.21 -0.33
CA ALA A 107 9.03 0.32 0.15
C ALA A 107 10.05 -0.02 -0.94
N LYS A 108 9.60 -0.31 -2.17
CA LYS A 108 10.47 -0.58 -3.31
C LYS A 108 11.27 0.64 -3.73
N SER A 109 10.63 1.81 -3.73
CA SER A 109 11.29 3.10 -4.01
C SER A 109 12.34 3.39 -2.94
N PHE A 110 11.96 3.23 -1.68
CA PHE A 110 12.85 3.39 -0.52
C PHE A 110 14.07 2.48 -0.61
N SER A 111 13.90 1.16 -0.82
CA SER A 111 15.00 0.20 -0.99
C SER A 111 15.97 0.62 -2.12
N LYS A 112 15.43 1.01 -3.29
CA LYS A 112 16.25 1.41 -4.44
C LYS A 112 17.08 2.66 -4.18
N TYR A 113 16.52 3.67 -3.51
CA TYR A 113 17.19 4.95 -3.31
C TYR A 113 18.05 5.01 -2.04
N ALA A 114 17.63 4.36 -0.95
CA ALA A 114 18.34 4.36 0.33
C ALA A 114 19.70 3.66 0.26
N VAL A 115 19.77 2.52 -0.44
CA VAL A 115 20.95 1.63 -0.45
C VAL A 115 22.06 2.15 -1.37
N ALA A 116 21.73 2.82 -2.47
CA ALA A 116 22.70 3.07 -3.54
C ALA A 116 23.32 4.49 -3.54
N LYS A 117 22.65 5.52 -3.00
CA LYS A 117 23.08 6.92 -3.19
C LYS A 117 23.37 7.70 -1.91
N ASN A 118 22.82 7.29 -0.78
CA ASN A 118 22.72 8.17 0.37
C ASN A 118 24.07 8.39 1.08
N GLN A 119 24.82 7.31 1.35
CA GLN A 119 26.12 7.42 2.02
C GLN A 119 27.17 8.14 1.15
N GLU A 120 27.14 7.97 -0.17
CA GLU A 120 28.09 8.62 -1.07
C GLU A 120 27.78 10.12 -1.26
N ALA A 121 26.51 10.47 -1.44
CA ALA A 121 26.08 11.87 -1.58
C ALA A 121 26.41 12.69 -0.32
N ILE A 122 26.20 12.11 0.87
CA ILE A 122 26.53 12.79 2.13
C ILE A 122 28.03 12.92 2.33
N LYS A 123 28.83 11.90 1.94
CA LYS A 123 30.30 12.02 1.96
C LYS A 123 30.78 13.15 1.05
N LYS A 124 30.28 13.22 -0.19
CA LYS A 124 30.61 14.32 -1.14
C LYS A 124 30.21 15.68 -0.59
N PHE A 125 29.00 15.79 -0.05
CA PHE A 125 28.52 16.99 0.60
C PHE A 125 29.43 17.42 1.76
N THR A 126 29.78 16.49 2.67
CA THR A 126 30.67 16.78 3.81
C THR A 126 32.06 17.24 3.36
N GLN A 127 32.61 16.64 2.31
CA GLN A 127 33.89 17.03 1.73
C GLN A 127 33.83 18.44 1.13
N SER A 128 32.76 18.78 0.39
CA SER A 128 32.57 20.13 -0.15
C SER A 128 32.39 21.19 0.96
N ALA A 129 31.67 20.86 2.03
CA ALA A 129 31.48 21.74 3.18
C ALA A 129 32.81 21.98 3.94
N MET A 130 33.63 20.94 4.12
CA MET A 130 34.96 21.05 4.72
C MET A 130 35.91 21.90 3.85
N ALA A 131 35.91 21.68 2.53
CA ALA A 131 36.74 22.44 1.60
C ALA A 131 36.36 23.94 1.57
N LEU A 132 35.06 24.24 1.61
CA LEU A 132 34.57 25.62 1.71
C LEU A 132 34.99 26.25 3.05
N ALA A 133 34.85 25.52 4.16
CA ALA A 133 35.26 25.99 5.47
C ALA A 133 36.78 26.28 5.54
N GLU A 134 37.62 25.44 4.95
CA GLU A 134 39.07 25.67 4.86
C GLU A 134 39.42 26.91 4.04
N GLU A 135 38.76 27.14 2.91
CA GLU A 135 39.05 28.31 2.08
C GLU A 135 38.62 29.62 2.74
N ILE A 136 37.48 29.61 3.46
CA ILE A 136 37.06 30.74 4.30
C ILE A 136 38.04 30.96 5.47
N LYS A 137 38.57 29.89 6.08
CA LYS A 137 39.62 29.99 7.11
C LYS A 137 40.90 30.65 6.56
N LYS A 138 41.29 30.35 5.31
CA LYS A 138 42.47 30.97 4.66
C LYS A 138 42.29 32.46 4.40
N GLN A 139 41.06 32.94 4.18
CA GLN A 139 40.80 34.39 4.12
C GLN A 139 41.14 35.11 5.44
N LYS A 140 41.15 34.39 6.58
CA LYS A 140 41.55 34.91 7.89
C LYS A 140 43.05 34.86 8.14
N ASN A 141 43.85 34.16 7.33
CA ASN A 141 45.30 34.14 7.52
C ASN A 141 45.85 35.57 7.30
N PRO A 142 46.66 36.08 8.23
CA PRO A 142 46.96 37.50 8.38
C PRO A 142 48.02 37.95 7.36
N LEU A 143 47.73 37.85 6.06
CA LEU A 143 48.49 38.53 5.01
C LEU A 143 47.78 39.79 4.50
N LEU A 144 46.62 40.13 5.07
CA LEU A 144 45.89 41.36 4.74
C LEU A 144 45.74 42.35 5.90
N LYS A 145 46.27 42.03 7.09
CA LYS A 145 46.30 42.98 8.23
C LYS A 145 47.57 43.83 8.30
N THR A 146 48.64 43.45 7.59
CA THR A 146 49.92 44.17 7.66
C THR A 146 50.05 45.34 6.69
N ASP A 147 49.12 45.55 5.75
CA ASP A 147 49.28 46.58 4.71
C ASP A 147 48.33 47.77 4.82
N LEU A 148 47.43 47.80 5.82
CA LEU A 148 46.48 48.92 5.98
C LEU A 148 46.94 50.04 6.92
N GLU A 149 48.18 49.98 7.42
CA GLU A 149 48.74 51.04 8.29
C GLU A 149 49.82 51.89 7.61
N TYR A 150 49.94 51.91 6.27
CA TYR A 150 50.82 52.85 5.59
C TYR A 150 50.26 53.41 4.27
N HIS A 151 50.23 54.75 4.21
CA HIS A 151 49.79 55.67 3.17
C HIS A 151 49.84 55.26 1.68
N HIS A 152 48.81 55.70 0.94
CA HIS A 152 48.79 56.09 -0.48
C HIS A 152 49.84 55.43 -1.41
N ARG A 153 49.57 54.20 -1.87
CA ARG A 153 50.09 53.67 -3.15
C ARG A 153 48.98 52.87 -3.86
N PRO A 154 48.90 52.91 -5.20
CA PRO A 154 48.05 51.99 -5.93
C PRO A 154 48.56 50.55 -5.69
N PRO A 155 47.66 49.57 -5.51
CA PRO A 155 48.05 48.20 -5.20
C PRO A 155 48.86 47.61 -6.38
N PRO A 156 49.86 46.74 -6.12
CA PRO A 156 50.58 46.06 -7.19
C PRO A 156 49.60 45.18 -7.99
N ASN A 157 49.72 45.19 -9.33
CA ASN A 157 48.85 44.43 -10.26
C ASN A 157 48.73 42.92 -9.95
N ASN A 158 49.65 42.37 -9.15
CA ASN A 158 49.63 40.96 -8.76
C ASN A 158 48.64 40.67 -7.61
N LEU A 159 48.34 41.65 -6.75
CA LEU A 159 47.45 41.47 -5.59
C LEU A 159 45.96 41.39 -6.00
N SER A 160 45.55 42.20 -6.99
CA SER A 160 44.19 42.14 -7.56
C SER A 160 43.94 40.84 -8.35
N LEU A 161 44.99 40.28 -8.96
CA LEU A 161 44.98 38.96 -9.61
C LEU A 161 44.85 37.82 -8.60
N GLU A 162 45.54 37.89 -7.46
CA GLU A 162 45.43 36.91 -6.38
C GLU A 162 44.03 36.92 -5.73
N ILE A 163 43.49 38.12 -5.45
CA ILE A 163 42.16 38.29 -4.84
C ILE A 163 41.04 37.81 -5.78
N SER A 164 41.14 38.12 -7.08
CA SER A 164 40.17 37.64 -8.08
C SER A 164 40.26 36.12 -8.30
N ALA A 165 41.46 35.52 -8.22
CA ALA A 165 41.63 34.07 -8.26
C ALA A 165 41.03 33.38 -7.02
N GLN A 166 41.18 33.95 -5.83
CA GLN A 166 40.57 33.45 -4.59
C GLN A 166 39.02 33.56 -4.62
N MET A 167 38.47 34.69 -5.07
CA MET A 167 37.02 34.86 -5.23
C MET A 167 36.43 33.85 -6.22
N LYS A 168 37.11 33.59 -7.34
CA LYS A 168 36.68 32.59 -8.34
C LYS A 168 36.73 31.16 -7.79
N ARG A 169 37.70 30.86 -6.91
CA ARG A 169 37.79 29.56 -6.22
C ARG A 169 36.68 29.39 -5.17
N LEU A 170 36.36 30.46 -4.45
CA LEU A 170 35.26 30.47 -3.49
C LEU A 170 33.90 30.27 -4.16
N ASP A 171 33.68 30.93 -5.31
CA ASP A 171 32.47 30.77 -6.12
C ASP A 171 32.34 29.34 -6.68
N ALA A 172 33.44 28.74 -7.14
CA ALA A 172 33.45 27.34 -7.58
C ALA A 172 33.09 26.35 -6.45
N LEU A 173 33.63 26.55 -5.24
CA LEU A 173 33.31 25.73 -4.07
C LEU A 173 31.87 25.93 -3.59
N HIS A 174 31.35 27.16 -3.68
CA HIS A 174 29.94 27.46 -3.41
C HIS A 174 29.01 26.74 -4.39
N GLY A 175 29.31 26.78 -5.69
CA GLY A 175 28.56 26.04 -6.71
C GLY A 175 28.62 24.51 -6.49
N GLU A 176 29.78 23.97 -6.13
CA GLU A 176 29.93 22.54 -5.81
C GLU A 176 29.08 22.15 -4.58
N LEU A 177 29.07 22.96 -3.53
CA LEU A 177 28.20 22.76 -2.37
C LEU A 177 26.71 22.74 -2.78
N GLU A 178 26.26 23.70 -3.60
CA GLU A 178 24.87 23.75 -4.05
C GLU A 178 24.47 22.54 -4.91
N THR A 179 25.36 22.09 -5.80
CA THR A 179 25.11 20.87 -6.58
C THR A 179 25.01 19.63 -5.70
N ASN A 180 25.90 19.48 -4.71
CA ASN A 180 25.87 18.37 -3.76
C ASN A 180 24.67 18.45 -2.81
N MET A 181 24.21 19.65 -2.45
CA MET A 181 22.95 19.84 -1.72
C MET A 181 21.74 19.40 -2.54
N ALA A 182 21.70 19.74 -3.82
CA ALA A 182 20.63 19.32 -4.72
C ALA A 182 20.62 17.79 -4.89
N GLU A 183 21.79 17.14 -4.90
CA GLU A 183 21.89 15.66 -4.86
C GLU A 183 21.39 15.05 -3.54
N LEU A 184 21.42 15.82 -2.44
CA LEU A 184 20.91 15.40 -1.13
C LEU A 184 19.39 15.51 -1.00
N ALA A 185 18.74 16.42 -1.72
CA ALA A 185 17.28 16.63 -1.68
C ALA A 185 16.42 15.34 -1.78
N PRO A 186 16.69 14.39 -2.71
CA PRO A 186 15.94 13.14 -2.77
C PRO A 186 16.10 12.27 -1.51
N SER A 187 17.18 12.41 -0.74
CA SER A 187 17.35 11.65 0.51
C SER A 187 16.35 12.06 1.60
N LEU A 188 15.97 13.33 1.65
CA LEU A 188 14.93 13.81 2.56
C LEU A 188 13.55 13.22 2.19
N GLU A 189 13.29 13.06 0.89
CA GLU A 189 12.08 12.41 0.40
C GLU A 189 12.03 10.93 0.80
N ILE A 190 13.16 10.22 0.78
CA ILE A 190 13.32 8.83 1.25
C ILE A 190 12.98 8.70 2.74
N ILE A 191 13.38 9.67 3.58
CA ILE A 191 13.03 9.65 4.99
C ILE A 191 11.52 9.90 5.20
N ASN A 192 10.95 10.86 4.47
CA ASN A 192 9.50 11.10 4.52
C ASN A 192 8.71 9.87 4.03
N LEU A 193 9.23 9.15 3.03
CA LEU A 193 8.72 7.86 2.58
C LEU A 193 8.76 6.82 3.71
N TRP A 194 9.87 6.72 4.45
CA TRP A 194 9.96 5.82 5.59
C TRP A 194 8.97 6.16 6.70
N GLU A 195 8.78 7.43 7.03
CA GLU A 195 7.81 7.85 8.05
C GLU A 195 6.40 7.39 7.67
N ARG A 196 6.01 7.54 6.39
CA ARG A 196 4.75 6.99 5.87
C ARG A 196 4.68 5.46 5.98
N LEU A 197 5.74 4.76 5.59
CA LEU A 197 5.83 3.30 5.70
C LEU A 197 5.68 2.83 7.14
N ASN A 198 6.32 3.52 8.09
CA ASN A 198 6.28 3.17 9.50
C ASN A 198 4.89 3.44 10.11
N ILE A 199 4.23 4.55 9.74
CA ILE A 199 2.84 4.81 10.16
C ILE A 199 1.91 3.71 9.65
N ASN A 200 2.07 3.31 8.38
CA ASN A 200 1.29 2.21 7.80
C ASN A 200 1.57 0.88 8.51
N TYR A 201 2.82 0.60 8.84
CA TYR A 201 3.21 -0.59 9.61
C TYR A 201 2.66 -0.59 11.04
N ASP A 202 2.73 0.54 11.75
CA ASP A 202 2.17 0.70 13.10
C ASP A 202 0.63 0.51 13.06
N ASN A 203 -0.04 1.02 12.03
CA ASN A 203 -1.47 0.78 11.82
C ASN A 203 -1.78 -0.71 11.57
N ILE A 204 -0.98 -1.40 10.75
CA ILE A 204 -1.16 -2.84 10.47
C ILE A 204 -0.90 -3.69 11.72
N THR A 205 0.17 -3.38 12.45
CA THR A 205 0.48 -4.10 13.70
C THR A 205 -0.55 -3.82 14.77
N ALA A 206 -1.09 -2.61 14.86
CA ALA A 206 -2.24 -2.31 15.74
C ALA A 206 -3.49 -3.12 15.34
N ILE A 207 -3.78 -3.26 14.04
CA ILE A 207 -4.87 -4.13 13.54
C ILE A 207 -4.72 -5.59 14.02
N LEU A 208 -3.49 -6.06 14.19
CA LEU A 208 -3.20 -7.45 14.58
C LEU A 208 -2.98 -7.65 16.09
N LYS A 209 -2.61 -6.60 16.83
CA LYS A 209 -2.19 -6.66 18.24
C LYS A 209 -3.33 -6.44 19.22
N ASP A 210 -4.23 -5.52 18.90
CA ASP A 210 -5.45 -5.38 19.68
C ASP A 210 -6.34 -6.60 19.39
N ASN A 211 -6.86 -7.26 20.41
CA ASN A 211 -7.82 -8.35 20.25
C ASN A 211 -9.27 -7.80 20.31
N PRO A 212 -9.82 -7.14 19.28
CA PRO A 212 -11.24 -7.24 19.02
C PRO A 212 -11.51 -8.45 18.11
N ILE A 213 -12.75 -8.88 18.12
CA ILE A 213 -13.33 -9.99 17.33
C ILE A 213 -12.72 -10.02 15.91
N ILE A 214 -12.22 -11.17 15.47
CA ILE A 214 -11.41 -11.29 14.23
C ILE A 214 -12.16 -10.85 12.97
N ASP A 215 -13.50 -10.75 13.02
CA ASP A 215 -14.32 -10.13 11.97
C ASP A 215 -13.93 -8.67 11.70
N GLU A 216 -13.63 -7.91 12.75
CA GLU A 216 -13.18 -6.52 12.63
C GLU A 216 -11.77 -6.44 12.04
N ILE A 217 -10.89 -7.37 12.41
CA ILE A 217 -9.54 -7.49 11.85
C ILE A 217 -9.63 -7.77 10.36
N PHE A 218 -10.48 -8.72 9.95
CA PHE A 218 -10.70 -9.03 8.54
C PHE A 218 -11.28 -7.84 7.78
N LEU A 219 -12.25 -7.11 8.36
CA LEU A 219 -12.83 -5.93 7.74
C LEU A 219 -11.80 -4.81 7.54
N ARG A 220 -10.96 -4.56 8.54
CA ARG A 220 -9.86 -3.58 8.47
C ARG A 220 -8.80 -3.99 7.45
N LEU A 221 -8.40 -5.28 7.44
CA LEU A 221 -7.48 -5.82 6.45
C LEU A 221 -8.06 -5.73 5.04
N HIS A 222 -9.33 -6.08 4.85
CA HIS A 222 -10.02 -5.96 3.57
C HIS A 222 -10.04 -4.50 3.11
N THR A 223 -10.33 -3.55 4.00
CA THR A 223 -10.30 -2.11 3.68
C THR A 223 -8.90 -1.64 3.28
N PHE A 224 -7.86 -2.11 3.96
CA PHE A 224 -6.47 -1.80 3.62
C PHE A 224 -6.04 -2.38 2.25
N MET A 225 -6.49 -3.59 1.93
CA MET A 225 -6.18 -4.28 0.66
C MET A 225 -7.00 -3.76 -0.53
N CYS A 226 -8.24 -3.32 -0.28
CA CYS A 226 -9.26 -3.14 -1.32
C CYS A 226 -9.87 -1.73 -1.36
N GLY A 227 -9.56 -0.88 -0.39
CA GLY A 227 -10.07 0.49 -0.29
C GLY A 227 -9.47 1.42 -1.34
N ASN A 228 -10.30 2.26 -1.95
CA ASN A 228 -9.89 3.26 -2.94
C ASN A 228 -9.77 4.64 -2.29
N LYS A 229 -8.69 5.39 -2.57
CA LYS A 229 -8.46 6.76 -2.09
C LYS A 229 -8.62 7.86 -3.15
N THR A 230 -8.77 7.53 -4.44
CA THR A 230 -8.81 8.57 -5.47
C THR A 230 -10.20 9.19 -5.55
N ASN A 231 -10.30 10.44 -5.06
CA ASN A 231 -11.39 11.41 -5.22
C ASN A 231 -12.54 11.33 -4.21
N MET A 232 -12.25 11.70 -2.96
CA MET A 232 -13.29 12.07 -2.00
C MET A 232 -13.62 13.56 -2.16
N THR A 233 -14.41 13.93 -3.18
CA THR A 233 -15.18 15.17 -3.14
C THR A 233 -16.49 14.92 -2.39
N LEU A 234 -16.86 15.88 -1.55
CA LEU A 234 -17.98 15.79 -0.61
C LEU A 234 -19.33 15.50 -1.29
N ASP A 235 -19.47 15.81 -2.60
CA ASP A 235 -20.69 15.58 -3.39
C ASP A 235 -20.86 14.14 -3.91
N MET A 236 -19.80 13.32 -3.98
CA MET A 236 -19.93 11.89 -4.33
C MET A 236 -20.19 10.97 -3.13
N LEU A 237 -20.11 11.50 -1.91
CA LEU A 237 -20.53 10.79 -0.69
C LEU A 237 -22.05 10.61 -0.58
N SER A 238 -22.83 11.27 -1.45
CA SER A 238 -24.28 11.16 -1.45
C SER A 238 -24.78 9.89 -2.15
N HIS A 239 -24.18 9.45 -3.27
CA HIS A 239 -24.66 8.32 -4.06
C HIS A 239 -23.50 7.47 -4.60
N ASN A 240 -22.90 6.66 -3.71
CA ASN A 240 -22.45 5.29 -3.97
C ASN A 240 -21.60 4.84 -2.77
N GLN A 241 -22.28 4.24 -1.79
CA GLN A 241 -21.63 3.53 -0.70
C GLN A 241 -20.70 2.46 -1.29
N LEU A 242 -19.39 2.63 -1.17
CA LEU A 242 -18.48 1.47 -1.22
C LEU A 242 -18.99 0.45 -0.20
N PRO A 243 -19.00 -0.86 -0.53
CA PRO A 243 -20.03 -1.75 -0.04
C PRO A 243 -19.59 -2.42 1.25
N LEU A 244 -19.11 -1.63 2.22
CA LEU A 244 -18.77 -2.09 3.57
C LEU A 244 -20.00 -2.72 4.23
N ASN A 245 -21.18 -2.13 3.98
CA ASN A 245 -22.48 -2.66 4.41
C ASN A 245 -22.80 -4.02 3.77
N SER A 246 -22.37 -4.29 2.54
CA SER A 246 -22.61 -5.58 1.87
C SER A 246 -21.71 -6.69 2.40
N LEU A 247 -20.45 -6.35 2.73
CA LEU A 247 -19.47 -7.30 3.25
C LEU A 247 -19.85 -7.69 4.67
N GLN A 248 -20.16 -6.69 5.50
CA GLN A 248 -20.60 -6.91 6.87
C GLN A 248 -21.90 -7.72 6.92
N SER A 249 -22.90 -7.37 6.12
CA SER A 249 -24.15 -8.15 6.04
C SER A 249 -23.94 -9.56 5.48
N TYR A 250 -22.97 -9.76 4.57
CA TYR A 250 -22.59 -11.09 4.09
C TYR A 250 -21.93 -11.93 5.18
N LEU A 251 -20.98 -11.37 5.94
CA LEU A 251 -20.36 -12.06 7.07
C LEU A 251 -21.40 -12.38 8.16
N GLU A 252 -22.33 -11.48 8.44
CA GLU A 252 -23.47 -11.73 9.33
C GLU A 252 -24.43 -12.80 8.80
N SER A 253 -24.56 -12.96 7.48
CA SER A 253 -25.35 -14.06 6.90
C SER A 253 -24.66 -15.41 7.08
N ILE A 254 -23.32 -15.44 7.01
CA ILE A 254 -22.52 -16.65 7.24
C ILE A 254 -22.55 -17.04 8.72
N SER A 255 -22.49 -16.06 9.64
CA SER A 255 -22.50 -16.34 11.08
C SER A 255 -23.82 -16.97 11.55
N LYS A 256 -24.92 -16.76 10.83
CA LYS A 256 -26.24 -17.37 11.12
C LYS A 256 -26.33 -18.86 10.80
N HIS A 257 -25.36 -19.43 10.07
CA HIS A 257 -25.33 -20.85 9.72
C HIS A 257 -24.08 -21.54 10.33
N PRO A 258 -24.08 -21.82 11.64
CA PRO A 258 -22.95 -22.49 12.28
C PRO A 258 -22.90 -23.95 11.83
N ALA A 259 -21.85 -24.30 11.07
CA ALA A 259 -21.42 -25.69 10.94
C ALA A 259 -20.80 -26.14 12.27
N GLU A 260 -20.67 -27.45 12.52
CA GLU A 260 -19.91 -27.96 13.66
C GLU A 260 -18.45 -27.43 13.59
N LEU A 261 -18.03 -26.70 14.62
CA LEU A 261 -16.74 -26.01 14.68
C LEU A 261 -15.81 -26.78 15.62
N HIS A 262 -15.11 -27.78 15.09
CA HIS A 262 -14.09 -28.51 15.81
C HIS A 262 -12.73 -28.31 15.13
N TYR A 263 -11.73 -27.94 15.93
CA TYR A 263 -10.34 -27.87 15.51
C TYR A 263 -9.59 -29.11 16.00
N GLU A 264 -8.87 -29.78 15.09
CA GLU A 264 -7.99 -30.89 15.43
C GLU A 264 -6.55 -30.40 15.52
N TYR A 265 -5.92 -30.63 16.67
CA TYR A 265 -4.56 -30.17 16.94
C TYR A 265 -3.54 -30.91 16.07
N ASP A 266 -2.64 -30.17 15.44
CA ASP A 266 -1.60 -30.75 14.59
C ASP A 266 -0.23 -30.69 15.25
N THR A 267 0.38 -31.86 15.42
CA THR A 267 1.72 -32.01 16.00
C THR A 267 2.86 -31.62 15.06
N GLU A 268 2.63 -31.47 13.75
CA GLU A 268 3.64 -31.03 12.78
C GLU A 268 3.95 -29.52 12.89
N ILE A 269 3.12 -28.76 13.59
CA ILE A 269 3.10 -27.29 13.58
C ILE A 269 3.41 -26.72 14.98
N SER A 270 3.95 -25.49 15.04
CA SER A 270 4.25 -24.81 16.31
C SER A 270 2.98 -24.55 17.14
N LYS A 271 3.15 -24.40 18.46
CA LYS A 271 2.03 -24.15 19.39
C LYS A 271 1.31 -22.84 19.08
N GLU A 272 2.06 -21.82 18.68
CA GLU A 272 1.56 -20.49 18.32
C GLU A 272 0.70 -20.54 17.05
N CYS A 273 1.13 -21.32 16.06
CA CYS A 273 0.40 -21.44 14.80
C CYS A 273 -0.88 -22.30 14.97
N ASN A 274 -0.83 -23.35 15.81
CA ASN A 274 -2.04 -24.08 16.21
C ASN A 274 -3.07 -23.17 16.89
N ALA A 275 -2.64 -22.27 17.80
CA ALA A 275 -3.54 -21.31 18.44
C ALA A 275 -4.22 -20.35 17.45
N ILE A 276 -3.53 -20.00 16.35
CA ILE A 276 -4.12 -19.19 15.28
C ILE A 276 -5.14 -20.01 14.48
N TYR A 277 -4.79 -21.24 14.10
CA TYR A 277 -5.67 -22.08 13.29
C TYR A 277 -6.95 -22.48 14.04
N GLU A 278 -6.82 -22.75 15.35
CA GLU A 278 -7.96 -22.98 16.23
C GLU A 278 -8.94 -21.80 16.16
N LYS A 279 -8.46 -20.56 16.29
CA LYS A 279 -9.32 -19.36 16.18
C LYS A 279 -9.96 -19.20 14.80
N LEU A 280 -9.23 -19.50 13.73
CA LEU A 280 -9.72 -19.40 12.35
C LEU A 280 -10.79 -20.46 12.03
N GLU A 281 -10.71 -21.65 12.61
CA GLU A 281 -11.67 -22.74 12.39
C GLU A 281 -12.86 -22.73 13.35
N THR A 282 -12.71 -22.09 14.52
CA THR A 282 -13.76 -21.94 15.55
C THR A 282 -14.66 -20.73 15.35
N THR A 283 -14.37 -19.84 14.40
CA THR A 283 -15.20 -18.67 14.07
C THR A 283 -15.89 -18.87 12.71
N PRO A 284 -17.23 -18.77 12.58
CA PRO A 284 -17.95 -19.11 11.34
C PRO A 284 -17.52 -18.33 10.08
N SER A 285 -17.43 -17.01 10.19
CA SER A 285 -16.98 -16.06 9.16
C SER A 285 -15.55 -16.36 8.71
N LEU A 286 -14.65 -16.58 9.66
CA LEU A 286 -13.25 -16.91 9.39
C LEU A 286 -13.09 -18.31 8.83
N LYS A 287 -13.88 -19.29 9.26
CA LYS A 287 -13.81 -20.66 8.73
C LYS A 287 -14.09 -20.66 7.23
N PHE A 288 -15.01 -19.81 6.77
CA PHE A 288 -15.26 -19.60 5.35
C PHE A 288 -14.02 -19.05 4.63
N ILE A 289 -13.42 -17.97 5.15
CA ILE A 289 -12.21 -17.35 4.57
C ILE A 289 -11.04 -18.32 4.61
N TRP A 290 -10.85 -19.00 5.74
CA TRP A 290 -9.80 -19.99 5.97
C TRP A 290 -9.93 -21.16 5.00
N ARG A 291 -11.14 -21.61 4.65
CA ARG A 291 -11.33 -22.64 3.61
C ARG A 291 -10.75 -22.22 2.25
N ILE A 292 -10.77 -20.93 1.93
CA ILE A 292 -10.22 -20.38 0.68
C ILE A 292 -8.69 -20.26 0.79
N VAL A 293 -8.17 -19.81 1.93
CA VAL A 293 -6.74 -19.49 2.11
C VAL A 293 -5.90 -20.71 2.51
N LYS A 294 -6.46 -21.67 3.27
CA LYS A 294 -5.79 -22.88 3.80
C LYS A 294 -5.04 -23.69 2.73
N PRO A 295 -5.58 -23.91 1.51
CA PRO A 295 -4.85 -24.60 0.45
C PRO A 295 -3.57 -23.88 0.00
N TYR A 296 -3.52 -22.56 0.10
CA TYR A 296 -2.34 -21.77 -0.31
C TYR A 296 -1.26 -21.73 0.78
N ILE A 297 -1.66 -21.76 2.05
CA ILE A 297 -0.72 -21.73 3.19
C ILE A 297 -0.15 -23.12 3.48
N ARG A 298 -1.00 -24.15 3.45
CA ARG A 298 -0.65 -25.52 3.89
C ARG A 298 -0.71 -26.57 2.79
N GLY A 299 -1.20 -26.22 1.60
CA GLY A 299 -1.33 -27.18 0.50
C GLY A 299 0.02 -27.77 0.09
N LYS A 300 0.06 -29.11 -0.02
CA LYS A 300 1.20 -29.85 -0.57
C LYS A 300 0.86 -30.24 -2.01
N ILE A 301 1.70 -29.82 -2.97
CA ILE A 301 1.53 -30.20 -4.39
C ILE A 301 2.31 -31.51 -4.61
N ILE A 302 1.57 -32.60 -4.75
CA ILE A 302 2.14 -33.91 -5.10
C ILE A 302 2.40 -33.93 -6.61
N PHE A 303 3.55 -34.46 -7.04
CA PHE A 303 3.91 -34.53 -8.45
C PHE A 303 4.43 -35.92 -8.84
N SER A 304 4.21 -36.28 -10.11
CA SER A 304 4.70 -37.52 -10.72
C SER A 304 4.84 -37.30 -12.23
N PRO A 305 5.82 -37.91 -12.93
CA PRO A 305 6.90 -38.77 -12.42
C PRO A 305 8.10 -37.97 -11.87
N ASN A 306 8.92 -38.62 -11.04
CA ASN A 306 10.13 -38.03 -10.46
C ASN A 306 11.30 -37.96 -11.47
N THR A 307 11.19 -37.06 -12.45
CA THR A 307 12.21 -36.85 -13.50
C THR A 307 12.95 -35.53 -13.34
N THR A 308 14.14 -35.41 -13.91
CA THR A 308 14.93 -34.15 -13.90
C THR A 308 14.24 -33.00 -14.64
N VAL A 309 13.38 -33.31 -15.62
CA VAL A 309 12.56 -32.33 -16.34
C VAL A 309 11.46 -31.81 -15.43
N VAL A 310 10.70 -32.71 -14.78
CA VAL A 310 9.63 -32.32 -13.86
C VAL A 310 10.17 -31.53 -12.66
N LYS A 311 11.32 -31.93 -12.09
CA LYS A 311 11.99 -31.15 -11.03
C LYS A 311 12.32 -29.73 -11.46
N ARG A 312 12.76 -29.51 -12.71
CA ARG A 312 13.02 -28.17 -13.25
C ARG A 312 11.74 -27.34 -13.38
N VAL A 313 10.63 -27.96 -13.80
CA VAL A 313 9.32 -27.31 -13.84
C VAL A 313 8.88 -26.91 -12.44
N LEU A 314 9.00 -27.80 -11.46
CA LEU A 314 8.62 -27.53 -10.08
C LEU A 314 9.47 -26.47 -9.42
N LYS A 315 10.77 -26.41 -9.72
CA LYS A 315 11.63 -25.31 -9.26
C LYS A 315 11.14 -23.96 -9.77
N ARG A 316 10.79 -23.86 -11.06
CA ARG A 316 10.20 -22.62 -11.62
C ARG A 316 8.83 -22.30 -11.01
N LEU A 317 8.05 -23.33 -10.69
CA LEU A 317 6.76 -23.17 -10.02
C LEU A 317 6.96 -22.65 -8.59
N SER A 318 7.88 -23.22 -7.81
CA SER A 318 8.15 -22.77 -6.44
C SER A 318 8.60 -21.32 -6.40
N ASP A 319 9.47 -20.92 -7.33
CA ASP A 319 9.93 -19.52 -7.43
C ASP A 319 8.77 -18.54 -7.73
N LYS A 320 7.69 -19.01 -8.36
CA LYS A 320 6.47 -18.23 -8.64
C LYS A 320 5.41 -18.32 -7.54
N LEU A 321 5.45 -19.33 -6.68
CA LEU A 321 4.46 -19.54 -5.61
C LEU A 321 4.92 -18.99 -4.26
N VAL A 322 6.22 -19.01 -3.96
CA VAL A 322 6.76 -18.48 -2.71
C VAL A 322 6.70 -16.95 -2.75
N GLY A 323 6.01 -16.35 -1.78
CA GLY A 323 5.85 -14.90 -1.63
C GLY A 323 7.18 -14.13 -1.58
N PRO A 324 7.15 -12.79 -1.67
CA PRO A 324 8.36 -11.99 -1.50
C PRO A 324 9.04 -12.31 -0.17
N ASN A 325 10.34 -12.60 -0.22
CA ASN A 325 11.10 -12.95 0.96
C ASN A 325 11.24 -11.72 1.87
N LEU A 326 10.42 -11.62 2.91
CA LEU A 326 10.44 -10.53 3.90
C LEU A 326 11.81 -10.36 4.59
N ALA A 327 12.69 -11.37 4.54
CA ALA A 327 14.07 -11.24 5.01
C ALA A 327 14.95 -10.32 4.14
N SER A 328 14.49 -9.87 2.96
CA SER A 328 15.19 -8.83 2.20
C SER A 328 15.00 -7.44 2.82
N LEU A 329 13.82 -7.18 3.42
CA LEU A 329 13.53 -5.89 4.07
C LEU A 329 14.41 -5.67 5.31
N SER A 330 14.77 -6.72 6.05
CA SER A 330 15.69 -6.58 7.19
C SER A 330 17.12 -6.24 6.75
N LYS A 331 17.58 -6.77 5.61
CA LYS A 331 18.88 -6.41 5.02
C LYS A 331 18.89 -4.98 4.44
N GLU A 332 17.76 -4.52 3.90
CA GLU A 332 17.59 -3.14 3.42
C GLU A 332 17.52 -2.14 4.59
N ALA A 333 16.90 -2.52 5.72
CA ALA A 333 16.95 -1.78 6.98
C ALA A 333 18.39 -1.69 7.53
N GLU A 334 19.20 -2.74 7.33
CA GLU A 334 20.61 -2.76 7.71
C GLU A 334 21.49 -1.89 6.80
N ALA A 335 21.14 -1.73 5.53
CA ALA A 335 21.83 -0.83 4.59
C ALA A 335 21.62 0.67 4.89
N LEU A 336 20.62 1.01 5.71
CA LEU A 336 20.44 2.35 6.29
C LEU A 336 21.31 2.60 7.52
N LYS A 337 22.22 1.67 7.87
CA LYS A 337 23.20 1.91 8.94
C LYS A 337 23.95 3.20 8.64
N TYR A 338 23.63 4.15 9.50
CA TYR A 338 24.02 5.53 9.46
C TYR A 338 25.27 5.71 10.33
N ASP A 339 26.31 6.31 9.77
CA ASP A 339 27.46 6.73 10.56
C ASP A 339 27.19 8.12 11.14
N ALA A 340 26.86 8.16 12.43
CA ALA A 340 26.47 9.39 13.13
C ALA A 340 27.51 10.49 13.12
N TYR A 341 28.76 10.08 12.99
CA TYR A 341 29.89 10.97 12.98
C TYR A 341 29.90 11.90 11.77
N ILE A 342 29.53 11.40 10.58
CA ILE A 342 29.62 12.15 9.31
C ILE A 342 28.71 13.38 9.33
N TYR A 343 27.50 13.25 9.85
CA TYR A 343 26.52 14.34 9.84
C TYR A 343 26.77 15.35 10.95
N LEU A 344 27.17 14.86 12.14
CA LEU A 344 27.59 15.74 13.23
C LEU A 344 28.81 16.57 12.81
N SER A 345 29.74 15.98 12.07
CA SER A 345 30.88 16.68 11.48
C SER A 345 30.43 17.76 10.48
N SER A 346 29.50 17.45 9.56
CA SER A 346 28.98 18.46 8.62
C SER A 346 28.22 19.60 9.30
N LEU A 347 27.40 19.30 10.31
CA LEU A 347 26.69 20.31 11.09
C LEU A 347 27.66 21.22 11.84
N HIS A 348 28.75 20.66 12.36
CA HIS A 348 29.79 21.43 13.04
C HIS A 348 30.46 22.43 12.08
N GLU A 349 30.88 22.00 10.88
CA GLU A 349 31.51 22.88 9.89
C GLU A 349 30.55 23.98 9.39
N LEU A 350 29.29 23.65 9.10
CA LEU A 350 28.30 24.65 8.68
C LEU A 350 27.98 25.66 9.78
N THR A 351 27.92 25.21 11.04
CA THR A 351 27.71 26.10 12.20
C THR A 351 28.90 27.03 12.38
N TYR A 352 30.12 26.52 12.21
CA TYR A 352 31.34 27.31 12.26
C TYR A 352 31.38 28.37 11.15
N ILE A 353 31.03 28.03 9.90
CA ILE A 353 30.94 29.00 8.80
C ILE A 353 29.91 30.11 9.13
N LYS A 354 28.74 29.73 9.64
CA LYS A 354 27.71 30.71 10.05
C LYS A 354 28.20 31.65 11.15
N GLU A 355 28.90 31.14 12.16
CA GLU A 355 29.50 31.95 13.22
C GLU A 355 30.56 32.91 12.69
N LEU A 356 31.39 32.47 11.73
CA LEU A 356 32.38 33.35 11.08
C LEU A 356 31.73 34.52 10.35
N TYR A 357 30.69 34.27 9.56
CA TYR A 357 29.97 35.33 8.85
C TYR A 357 29.24 36.31 9.81
N ASN A 358 28.67 35.80 10.90
CA ASN A 358 28.04 36.65 11.93
C ASN A 358 29.06 37.54 12.66
N LEU A 359 30.26 37.02 12.95
CA LEU A 359 31.34 37.80 13.55
C LEU A 359 31.86 38.90 12.60
N GLN A 360 31.86 38.64 11.29
CA GLN A 360 32.29 39.60 10.27
C GLN A 360 31.28 40.75 10.12
N ASN A 361 29.98 40.46 10.13
CA ASN A 361 28.91 41.47 10.07
C ASN A 361 28.82 42.34 11.33
N SER A 362 29.24 41.84 12.50
CA SER A 362 29.23 42.62 13.74
C SER A 362 30.39 43.63 13.84
N SER A 363 31.33 43.63 12.89
CA SER A 363 32.55 44.46 12.91
C SER A 363 32.63 45.54 11.83
N HIS A 364 31.65 45.61 10.91
CA HIS A 364 31.58 46.65 9.89
C HIS A 364 30.32 47.52 10.06
N ASP A 365 30.52 48.70 10.63
CA ASP A 365 29.61 49.83 10.50
C ASP A 365 29.89 50.51 9.15
N ASP A 366 28.82 50.72 8.39
CA ASP A 366 28.68 51.51 7.17
C ASP A 366 29.59 51.26 5.95
N GLY A 367 28.96 50.76 4.88
CA GLY A 367 29.10 51.40 3.57
C GLY A 367 30.14 50.84 2.59
N PHE A 368 30.05 49.57 2.20
CA PHE A 368 30.47 49.12 0.86
C PHE A 368 29.87 47.74 0.61
N ASP A 369 29.28 47.54 -0.57
CA ASP A 369 28.60 46.30 -1.01
C ASP A 369 29.12 45.06 -0.30
N SER A 370 28.32 44.49 0.60
CA SER A 370 28.49 43.11 1.03
C SER A 370 28.31 42.26 -0.23
N ASN A 371 29.43 41.96 -0.88
CA ASN A 371 29.54 41.25 -2.16
C ASN A 371 28.39 40.23 -2.29
N THR A 372 27.59 40.35 -3.34
CA THR A 372 26.44 39.46 -3.64
C THR A 372 26.77 37.98 -3.44
N LEU A 373 28.02 37.59 -3.71
CA LEU A 373 28.59 36.27 -3.47
C LEU A 373 28.62 35.87 -1.97
N HIS A 374 29.05 36.75 -1.06
CA HIS A 374 29.05 36.46 0.39
C HIS A 374 27.64 36.33 0.97
N SER A 375 26.68 37.14 0.51
CA SER A 375 25.27 36.98 0.89
C SER A 375 24.71 35.65 0.38
N SER A 376 25.02 35.28 -0.88
CA SER A 376 24.63 33.99 -1.48
C SER A 376 25.22 32.80 -0.71
N ILE A 377 26.50 32.85 -0.35
CA ILE A 377 27.17 31.81 0.44
C ILE A 377 26.50 31.66 1.81
N TYR A 378 26.20 32.77 2.50
CA TYR A 378 25.56 32.73 3.81
C TYR A 378 24.16 32.10 3.74
N ASP A 379 23.34 32.49 2.77
CA ASP A 379 22.00 31.92 2.57
C ASP A 379 22.04 30.42 2.24
N SER A 380 22.97 29.99 1.39
CA SER A 380 23.11 28.58 1.03
C SER A 380 23.65 27.73 2.19
N VAL A 381 24.53 28.29 3.03
CA VAL A 381 25.00 27.64 4.28
C VAL A 381 23.87 27.47 5.29
N ILE A 382 22.98 28.46 5.45
CA ILE A 382 21.80 28.34 6.32
C ILE A 382 20.86 27.25 5.82
N LYS A 383 20.55 27.25 4.51
CA LYS A 383 19.70 26.21 3.89
C LYS A 383 20.30 24.82 4.06
N ALA A 384 21.62 24.68 3.86
CA ALA A 384 22.35 23.43 4.10
C ALA A 384 22.20 22.95 5.55
N GLN A 385 22.38 23.86 6.51
CA GLN A 385 22.32 23.57 7.93
C GLN A 385 20.92 23.08 8.34
N GLU A 386 19.86 23.76 7.88
CA GLU A 386 18.48 23.37 8.16
C GLU A 386 18.13 22.02 7.55
N GLN A 387 18.53 21.76 6.31
CA GLN A 387 18.26 20.49 5.64
C GLN A 387 18.94 19.32 6.36
N ILE A 388 20.22 19.44 6.74
CA ILE A 388 20.95 18.38 7.45
C ILE A 388 20.44 18.19 8.86
N LYS A 389 20.08 19.27 9.56
CA LYS A 389 19.49 19.19 10.90
C LYS A 389 18.15 18.45 10.88
N ASN A 390 17.26 18.83 9.96
CA ASN A 390 15.96 18.15 9.76
C ASN A 390 16.16 16.67 9.41
N TYR A 391 17.13 16.38 8.53
CA TYR A 391 17.48 15.03 8.13
C TYR A 391 18.01 14.19 9.32
N TYR A 392 18.92 14.76 10.13
CA TYR A 392 19.47 14.12 11.33
C TYR A 392 18.42 13.82 12.40
N GLU A 393 17.52 14.78 12.69
CA GLU A 393 16.45 14.60 13.67
C GLU A 393 15.50 13.47 13.28
N LYS A 394 15.16 13.37 11.99
CA LYS A 394 14.30 12.28 11.48
C LYS A 394 15.00 10.92 11.52
N LEU A 395 16.31 10.86 11.25
CA LEU A 395 17.10 9.63 11.43
C LEU A 395 17.22 9.20 12.89
N GLN A 396 17.30 10.14 13.83
CA GLN A 396 17.30 9.79 15.26
C GLN A 396 15.97 9.18 15.71
N LYS A 397 14.84 9.67 15.15
CA LYS A 397 13.52 9.04 15.35
C LYS A 397 13.49 7.61 14.79
N PHE A 398 14.13 7.36 13.65
CA PHE A 398 14.27 6.02 13.07
C PHE A 398 14.97 5.05 14.03
N LYS A 399 16.08 5.45 14.66
CA LYS A 399 16.85 4.60 15.58
C LYS A 399 16.13 4.26 16.88
N LYS A 400 15.28 5.15 17.42
CA LYS A 400 14.61 4.89 18.70
C LYS A 400 13.52 3.81 18.62
N LYS A 401 13.05 3.46 17.42
CA LYS A 401 11.96 2.48 17.20
C LYS A 401 12.44 1.08 16.80
N ASN A 402 13.68 0.94 16.31
CA ASN A 402 14.35 -0.33 16.02
C ASN A 402 15.33 -0.69 17.12
#